data_AF-A0A370XBZ9-F1
#
_entry.id   AF-A0A370XBZ9-F1
#
_cell.length_a   1.000
_cell.length_b   1.000
_cell.length_c   1.000
_cell.angle_alpha   90.00
_cell.angle_beta   90.00
_cell.angle_gamma   90.00
#
_symmetry.space_group_name_H-M   'P 1'
#
loop_
_entity.id
_entity.type
_entity.pdbx_description
1 polymer ?
#
loop_
_entity_poly.entity_id
_entity_poly.type
_entity_poly.pdbx_seq_one_letter_code
_entity_poly.pdbx_strand_id
1 'polypeptide(L)'
;MDTAWLRAECVRPRSTRSEGGPFARPTWTPYSAELRGRAPPDRHGCWCSPLGGGLWSPSPMRPQQHGFTLIELLLVLAIIAALAVAAFIIYPRVQAGRAAQNEADILSAFQASMKGLFTTGDYSKATTAVTAGANMWPQAMWNSPTAPTSVSNEWGGAVTVGPSTAAGATSATTPATYFTVTYAAVPYDVCQKLLPDLIANWGRVAVGTTVVQDTISATTTQYDPSAVATACGSSAQASAGGVTLTLTSN
;
A
#
# COMPACT_ATOMS: atom_id res chain seq x y z
N MET A 1 46.68 -33.51 -13.62
CA MET A 1 47.76 -33.20 -12.65
C MET A 1 47.50 -31.78 -12.19
N ASP A 2 46.62 -31.67 -11.20
CA ASP A 2 46.07 -30.43 -10.66
C ASP A 2 47.03 -29.81 -9.65
N THR A 3 47.29 -28.51 -9.79
CA THR A 3 48.00 -27.69 -8.81
C THR A 3 47.01 -27.01 -7.88
N ALA A 4 47.18 -27.32 -6.60
CA ALA A 4 46.42 -26.83 -5.47
C ALA A 4 46.66 -25.34 -5.20
N TRP A 5 45.57 -24.60 -5.02
CA TRP A 5 45.57 -23.31 -4.32
C TRP A 5 44.71 -23.42 -3.06
N LEU A 6 45.37 -23.21 -1.93
CA LEU A 6 44.84 -23.21 -0.57
C LEU A 6 43.80 -22.08 -0.40
N ARG A 7 42.56 -22.43 -0.07
CA ARG A 7 41.60 -21.51 0.56
C ARG A 7 41.84 -21.52 2.06
N ALA A 8 42.05 -20.33 2.63
CA ALA A 8 41.97 -20.13 4.07
C ALA A 8 40.49 -19.92 4.45
N GLU A 9 39.86 -20.93 5.04
CA GLU A 9 38.56 -20.75 5.70
C GLU A 9 38.73 -19.92 6.98
N CYS A 10 38.03 -18.79 7.05
CA CYS A 10 37.83 -18.02 8.27
C CYS A 10 36.75 -18.72 9.12
N VAL A 11 37.18 -19.55 10.07
CA VAL A 11 36.32 -20.19 11.08
C VAL A 11 35.85 -19.14 12.09
N ARG A 12 34.53 -18.87 12.15
CA ARG A 12 33.96 -18.04 13.24
C ARG A 12 33.83 -18.88 14.53
N PRO A 13 34.08 -18.29 15.71
CA PRO A 13 33.82 -18.98 16.97
C PRO A 13 32.31 -19.03 17.27
N ARG A 14 31.86 -20.22 17.65
CA ARG A 14 30.51 -20.54 18.13
C ARG A 14 30.43 -20.18 19.62
N SER A 15 29.74 -19.10 19.98
CA SER A 15 29.43 -18.79 21.37
C SER A 15 28.23 -19.63 21.84
N THR A 16 28.48 -20.52 22.78
CA THR A 16 27.45 -21.18 23.60
C THR A 16 27.08 -20.28 24.78
N ARG A 17 25.81 -20.25 25.19
CA ARG A 17 25.33 -20.61 26.56
C ARG A 17 23.95 -20.01 26.93
N SER A 18 23.17 -20.90 27.58
CA SER A 18 22.07 -20.78 28.58
C SER A 18 20.70 -20.17 28.24
N GLU A 19 19.74 -21.07 28.08
CA GLU A 19 18.53 -21.29 28.91
C GLU A 19 17.94 -20.14 29.76
N GLY A 20 16.60 -19.98 29.69
CA GLY A 20 15.78 -19.68 30.88
C GLY A 20 14.63 -18.67 30.74
N GLY A 21 13.42 -19.14 30.42
CA GLY A 21 12.13 -18.75 31.05
C GLY A 21 11.47 -17.38 30.79
N PRO A 22 10.16 -17.22 31.10
CA PRO A 22 9.27 -16.24 30.46
C PRO A 22 8.77 -15.09 31.37
N PHE A 23 8.13 -14.10 30.73
CA PHE A 23 7.34 -12.97 31.25
C PHE A 23 8.10 -11.74 31.82
N ALA A 24 8.16 -10.66 31.02
CA ALA A 24 7.97 -9.28 31.50
C ALA A 24 7.65 -8.33 30.32
N ARG A 25 6.71 -7.42 30.58
CA ARG A 25 6.07 -6.48 29.64
C ARG A 25 7.01 -5.33 29.22
N PRO A 26 6.84 -4.70 28.05
CA PRO A 26 7.55 -3.46 27.72
C PRO A 26 6.83 -2.25 28.32
N THR A 27 7.47 -1.55 29.26
CA THR A 27 7.12 -0.18 29.65
C THR A 27 7.91 0.79 28.79
N TRP A 28 7.20 1.64 28.05
CA TRP A 28 7.76 2.76 27.30
C TRP A 28 8.04 3.93 28.25
N THR A 29 9.28 4.38 28.32
CA THR A 29 9.63 5.72 28.82
C THR A 29 10.34 6.50 27.72
N PRO A 30 10.00 7.79 27.52
CA PRO A 30 10.57 8.60 26.46
C PRO A 30 11.96 9.09 26.86
N TYR A 31 12.98 8.84 26.05
CA TYR A 31 14.28 9.49 26.19
C TYR A 31 14.40 10.62 25.17
N SER A 32 14.44 11.82 25.72
CA SER A 32 14.65 13.11 25.09
C SER A 32 15.93 13.18 24.26
N ALA A 33 15.84 14.01 23.23
CA ALA A 33 16.91 14.42 22.35
C ALA A 33 18.11 15.01 23.10
N GLU A 34 19.32 14.56 22.76
CA GLU A 34 20.55 15.36 22.89
C GLU A 34 21.66 14.77 22.02
N LEU A 35 21.68 15.13 20.74
CA LEU A 35 22.82 14.91 19.85
C LEU A 35 23.82 16.06 20.03
N ARG A 36 24.59 16.01 21.12
CA ARG A 36 25.84 16.78 21.22
C ARG A 36 26.94 16.00 20.50
N GLY A 37 27.61 16.68 19.58
CA GLY A 37 28.67 16.16 18.75
C GLY A 37 29.81 15.55 19.56
N ARG A 38 30.25 14.37 19.12
CA ARG A 38 31.41 13.67 19.67
C ARG A 38 32.47 13.61 18.57
N ALA A 39 33.47 14.47 18.70
CA ALA A 39 34.72 14.36 17.96
C ALA A 39 35.46 13.07 18.36
N PRO A 40 36.21 12.43 17.44
CA PRO A 40 37.02 11.26 17.75
C PRO A 40 38.28 11.62 18.54
N PRO A 41 38.87 10.65 19.27
CA PRO A 41 39.98 10.88 20.19
C PRO A 41 41.34 10.94 19.48
N ASP A 42 42.17 11.84 19.99
CA ASP A 42 43.59 12.00 19.67
C ASP A 42 44.37 10.71 19.93
N ARG A 43 45.15 10.29 18.93
CA ARG A 43 46.21 9.29 19.09
C ARG A 43 47.58 9.94 18.96
N HIS A 44 48.38 9.62 19.96
CA HIS A 44 49.76 9.99 20.22
C HIS A 44 50.72 9.79 19.04
N GLY A 45 51.59 10.79 18.87
CA GLY A 45 53.06 10.64 18.89
C GLY A 45 53.74 9.86 17.77
N CYS A 46 54.47 10.59 16.91
CA CYS A 46 55.80 10.22 16.46
C CYS A 46 56.53 11.48 15.98
N TRP A 47 57.54 11.91 16.73
CA TRP A 47 58.52 12.91 16.34
C TRP A 47 59.65 12.22 15.58
N CYS A 48 59.89 12.60 14.33
CA CYS A 48 61.14 12.32 13.62
C CYS A 48 61.74 13.64 13.15
N SER A 49 62.89 14.00 13.73
CA SER A 49 63.73 15.12 13.28
C SER A 49 64.55 14.73 12.04
N PRO A 50 65.04 15.72 11.26
CA PRO A 50 65.47 15.54 9.88
C PRO A 50 66.98 15.31 9.80
N LEU A 51 67.41 14.32 9.02
CA LEU A 51 68.78 14.26 8.51
C LEU A 51 68.76 13.78 7.06
N GLY A 52 69.09 14.72 6.17
CA GLY A 52 69.88 14.54 4.96
C GLY A 52 69.49 13.41 4.00
N GLY A 53 68.94 13.80 2.85
CA GLY A 53 69.02 12.95 1.66
C GLY A 53 68.05 13.33 0.56
N GLY A 54 68.57 13.87 -0.54
CA GLY A 54 68.00 13.68 -1.87
C GLY A 54 66.66 14.34 -2.13
N LEU A 55 66.73 15.60 -2.55
CA LEU A 55 65.66 16.35 -3.19
C LEU A 55 65.22 15.67 -4.51
N TRP A 56 64.31 14.70 -4.47
CA TRP A 56 63.54 14.27 -5.64
C TRP A 56 62.09 14.56 -5.30
N SER A 57 61.65 15.78 -5.64
CA SER A 57 60.24 16.15 -5.50
C SER A 57 59.46 15.42 -6.59
N PRO A 58 58.58 14.44 -6.29
CA PRO A 58 57.57 14.04 -7.25
C PRO A 58 56.68 15.26 -7.47
N SER A 59 56.68 15.78 -8.70
CA SER A 59 55.81 16.88 -9.10
C SER A 59 54.37 16.57 -8.68
N PRO A 60 53.68 17.46 -7.96
CA PRO A 60 52.28 17.25 -7.63
C PRO A 60 51.52 17.14 -8.95
N MET A 61 50.98 15.95 -9.26
CA MET A 61 50.03 15.80 -10.35
C MET A 61 48.83 16.67 -9.99
N ARG A 62 48.76 17.84 -10.63
CA ARG A 62 47.62 18.75 -10.51
C ARG A 62 46.37 17.93 -10.85
N PRO A 63 45.35 17.87 -9.98
CA PRO A 63 44.10 17.25 -10.35
C PRO A 63 43.59 17.95 -11.60
N GLN A 64 43.50 17.21 -12.70
CA GLN A 64 42.95 17.70 -13.95
C GLN A 64 41.52 18.12 -13.67
N GLN A 65 41.26 19.43 -13.73
CA GLN A 65 39.90 19.95 -13.64
C GLN A 65 39.21 19.61 -14.96
N HIS A 66 38.47 18.50 -14.96
CA HIS A 66 37.60 18.15 -16.06
C HIS A 66 36.44 19.15 -16.09
N GLY A 67 36.57 20.16 -16.95
CA GLY A 67 35.49 21.09 -17.24
C GLY A 67 34.43 20.38 -18.07
N PHE A 68 33.21 20.25 -17.53
CA PHE A 68 32.06 19.86 -18.34
C PHE A 68 31.83 20.92 -19.41
N THR A 69 31.72 20.47 -20.66
CA THR A 69 31.40 21.37 -21.75
C THR A 69 29.96 21.88 -21.57
N LEU A 70 29.69 23.12 -21.95
CA LEU A 70 28.35 23.70 -21.85
C LEU A 70 27.31 22.88 -22.64
N ILE A 71 27.72 22.31 -23.77
CA ILE A 71 26.86 21.47 -24.62
C ILE A 71 26.50 20.14 -23.97
N GLU A 72 27.42 19.52 -23.22
CA GLU A 72 27.17 18.27 -22.51
C GLU A 72 26.17 18.47 -21.36
N LEU A 73 26.25 19.60 -20.67
CA LEU A 73 25.29 19.97 -19.63
C LEU A 73 23.89 20.22 -20.22
N LEU A 74 23.80 20.94 -21.35
CA LEU A 74 22.53 21.16 -22.05
C LEU A 74 21.89 19.85 -22.55
N LEU A 75 22.70 18.93 -23.07
CA LEU A 75 22.21 17.63 -23.53
C LEU A 75 21.66 16.79 -22.37
N VAL A 76 22.37 16.75 -21.23
CA VAL A 76 21.91 16.02 -20.05
C VAL A 76 20.60 16.60 -19.51
N LEU A 77 20.47 17.92 -19.44
CA LEU A 77 19.24 18.58 -19.00
C LEU A 77 18.06 18.27 -19.94
N ALA A 78 18.30 18.23 -21.25
CA ALA A 78 17.25 17.86 -22.21
C ALA A 78 16.76 16.41 -22.00
N ILE A 79 17.67 15.48 -21.75
CA ILE A 79 17.31 14.07 -21.46
C ILE A 79 16.54 13.97 -20.13
N ILE A 80 17.02 14.63 -19.08
CA ILE A 80 16.34 14.62 -17.77
C ILE A 80 14.94 15.22 -17.89
N ALA A 81 14.77 16.32 -18.63
CA ALA A 81 13.47 16.94 -18.85
C ALA A 81 12.50 15.98 -19.58
N ALA A 82 12.98 15.28 -20.62
CA ALA A 82 12.16 14.30 -21.33
C ALA A 82 11.74 13.13 -20.43
N LEU A 83 12.67 12.61 -19.60
CA LEU A 83 12.37 11.54 -18.64
C LEU A 83 11.37 11.98 -17.57
N ALA A 84 11.47 13.21 -17.07
CA ALA A 84 10.54 13.75 -16.08
C ALA A 84 9.11 13.79 -16.63
N VAL A 85 8.91 14.31 -17.86
CA VAL A 85 7.59 14.35 -18.51
C VAL A 85 7.01 12.94 -18.68
N ALA A 86 7.82 11.98 -19.14
CA ALA A 86 7.37 10.59 -19.28
C ALA A 86 6.97 9.97 -17.93
N ALA A 87 7.74 10.22 -16.86
CA ALA A 87 7.44 9.73 -15.53
C ALA A 87 6.11 10.27 -14.99
N PHE A 88 5.80 11.56 -15.20
CA PHE A 88 4.54 12.17 -14.77
C PHE A 88 3.30 11.55 -15.44
N ILE A 89 3.42 11.07 -16.68
CA ILE A 89 2.30 10.41 -17.37
C ILE A 89 2.08 8.98 -16.85
N ILE A 90 3.16 8.25 -16.53
CA ILE A 90 3.09 6.84 -16.13
C ILE A 90 2.71 6.69 -14.65
N TYR A 91 3.22 7.54 -13.78
CA TYR A 91 3.02 7.47 -12.33
C TYR A 91 1.55 7.35 -11.88
N PRO A 92 0.60 8.21 -12.33
CA PRO A 92 -0.79 8.10 -11.90
C PRO A 92 -1.44 6.79 -12.33
N ARG A 93 -1.04 6.23 -13.48
CA ARG A 93 -1.56 4.95 -13.97
C ARG A 93 -1.10 3.76 -13.14
N VAL A 94 0.14 3.78 -12.65
CA VAL A 94 0.69 2.73 -11.78
C VAL A 94 0.07 2.82 -10.38
N GLN A 95 -0.08 4.03 -9.84
CA GLN A 95 -0.73 4.25 -8.55
C GLN A 95 -2.17 3.74 -8.54
N ALA A 96 -2.96 4.06 -9.57
CA ALA A 96 -4.32 3.58 -9.69
C ALA A 96 -4.42 2.03 -9.76
N GLY A 97 -3.43 1.37 -10.38
CA GLY A 97 -3.39 -0.09 -10.43
C GLY A 97 -3.08 -0.74 -9.08
N ARG A 98 -2.12 -0.17 -8.34
CA ARG A 98 -1.79 -0.65 -6.98
C ARG A 98 -2.92 -0.43 -6.00
N ALA A 99 -3.55 0.74 -6.04
CA ALA A 99 -4.68 1.06 -5.18
C ALA A 99 -5.89 0.15 -5.48
N ALA A 100 -6.18 -0.13 -6.76
CA ALA A 100 -7.23 -1.08 -7.13
C ALA A 100 -6.96 -2.49 -6.58
N GLN A 101 -5.73 -3.01 -6.72
CA GLN A 101 -5.40 -4.34 -6.21
C GLN A 101 -5.51 -4.41 -4.69
N ASN A 102 -4.92 -3.43 -3.99
CA ASN A 102 -4.97 -3.38 -2.53
C ASN A 102 -6.42 -3.34 -2.01
N GLU A 103 -7.29 -2.57 -2.67
CA GLU A 103 -8.69 -2.48 -2.29
C GLU A 103 -9.48 -3.78 -2.60
N ALA A 104 -9.18 -4.44 -3.72
CA ALA A 104 -9.76 -5.75 -4.04
C ALA A 104 -9.41 -6.79 -2.96
N ASP A 105 -8.15 -6.80 -2.51
CA ASP A 105 -7.68 -7.70 -1.46
C ASP A 105 -8.38 -7.40 -0.12
N ILE A 106 -8.52 -6.12 0.26
CA ILE A 106 -9.27 -5.70 1.45
C ILE A 106 -10.72 -6.18 1.39
N LEU A 107 -11.39 -5.97 0.25
CA LEU A 107 -12.80 -6.34 0.06
C LEU A 107 -13.02 -7.86 0.07
N SER A 108 -12.10 -8.62 -0.50
CA SER A 108 -12.16 -10.09 -0.47
C SER A 108 -11.97 -10.65 0.95
N ALA A 109 -11.00 -10.11 1.71
CA ALA A 109 -10.77 -10.46 3.10
C ALA A 109 -11.95 -10.04 3.99
N PHE A 110 -12.54 -8.88 3.73
CA PHE A 110 -13.74 -8.40 4.41
C PHE A 110 -14.92 -9.35 4.19
N GLN A 111 -15.18 -9.75 2.95
CA GLN A 111 -16.24 -10.69 2.61
C GLN A 111 -16.04 -12.04 3.32
N ALA A 112 -14.82 -12.57 3.35
CA ALA A 112 -14.49 -13.80 4.07
C ALA A 112 -14.73 -13.64 5.58
N SER A 113 -14.32 -12.52 6.16
CA SER A 113 -14.53 -12.21 7.59
C SER A 113 -16.01 -12.10 7.95
N MET A 114 -16.80 -11.47 7.08
CA MET A 114 -18.26 -11.37 7.21
C MET A 114 -18.91 -12.75 7.26
N LYS A 115 -18.58 -13.63 6.31
CA LYS A 115 -19.10 -15.02 6.29
C LYS A 115 -18.62 -15.83 7.50
N GLY A 116 -17.43 -15.55 8.00
CA GLY A 116 -16.89 -16.19 9.20
C GLY A 116 -17.57 -15.76 10.50
N LEU A 117 -17.94 -14.49 10.65
CA LEU A 117 -18.59 -13.97 11.86
C LEU A 117 -20.10 -14.25 11.89
N PHE A 118 -20.77 -14.16 10.74
CA PHE A 118 -22.21 -14.36 10.60
C PHE A 118 -22.54 -15.79 10.15
N THR A 119 -22.18 -16.77 10.97
CA THR A 119 -22.29 -18.21 10.64
C THR A 119 -23.71 -18.70 10.37
N THR A 120 -24.73 -17.99 10.86
CA THR A 120 -26.15 -18.32 10.66
C THR A 120 -26.71 -17.77 9.35
N GLY A 121 -25.94 -16.95 8.62
CA GLY A 121 -26.41 -16.24 7.41
C GLY A 121 -27.39 -15.11 7.70
N ASP A 122 -27.59 -14.71 8.96
CA ASP A 122 -28.34 -13.50 9.31
C ASP A 122 -27.39 -12.33 9.52
N TYR A 123 -27.32 -11.45 8.53
CA TYR A 123 -26.51 -10.26 8.55
C TYR A 123 -27.24 -9.05 9.15
N SER A 124 -28.38 -9.22 9.83
CA SER A 124 -29.17 -8.10 10.39
C SER A 124 -28.40 -7.14 11.29
N LYS A 125 -27.26 -7.57 11.85
CA LYS A 125 -26.35 -6.75 12.67
C LYS A 125 -25.09 -6.27 11.95
N ALA A 126 -24.96 -6.54 10.65
CA ALA A 126 -23.86 -6.14 9.78
C ALA A 126 -23.88 -4.63 9.51
N THR A 127 -23.43 -3.85 10.50
CA THR A 127 -23.30 -2.40 10.38
C THR A 127 -21.82 -2.00 10.30
N THR A 128 -21.53 -0.82 9.76
CA THR A 128 -20.16 -0.28 9.70
C THR A 128 -19.48 -0.27 11.07
N ALA A 129 -20.18 0.12 12.15
CA ALA A 129 -19.60 0.16 13.49
C ALA A 129 -19.27 -1.26 14.04
N VAL A 130 -20.14 -2.24 13.79
CA VAL A 130 -19.90 -3.63 14.22
C VAL A 130 -18.72 -4.23 13.46
N THR A 131 -18.68 -4.04 12.14
CA THR A 131 -17.59 -4.59 11.32
C THR A 131 -16.25 -3.92 11.58
N ALA A 132 -16.25 -2.61 11.85
CA ALA A 132 -15.04 -1.89 12.26
C ALA A 132 -14.56 -2.33 13.65
N GLY A 133 -15.47 -2.45 14.63
CA GLY A 133 -15.13 -2.95 15.97
C GLY A 133 -14.67 -4.42 15.99
N ALA A 134 -15.09 -5.21 15.01
CA ALA A 134 -14.65 -6.60 14.82
C ALA A 134 -13.30 -6.75 14.08
N ASN A 135 -12.60 -5.64 13.80
CA ASN A 135 -11.32 -5.63 13.06
C ASN A 135 -11.39 -6.25 11.65
N MET A 136 -12.56 -6.19 11.00
CA MET A 136 -12.72 -6.70 9.62
C MET A 136 -12.10 -5.78 8.57
N TRP A 137 -11.78 -4.54 8.96
CA TRP A 137 -11.16 -3.53 8.14
C TRP A 137 -9.76 -3.24 8.67
N PRO A 138 -8.77 -2.98 7.79
CA PRO A 138 -7.47 -2.46 8.20
C PRO A 138 -7.63 -1.21 9.08
N GLN A 139 -6.83 -1.12 10.15
CA GLN A 139 -6.89 0.00 11.10
C GLN A 139 -6.63 1.36 10.44
N ALA A 140 -5.91 1.39 9.32
CA ALA A 140 -5.68 2.59 8.51
C ALA A 140 -6.96 3.19 7.90
N MET A 141 -8.03 2.40 7.77
CA MET A 141 -9.31 2.85 7.24
C MET A 141 -10.24 3.41 8.33
N TRP A 142 -9.87 3.30 9.61
CA TRP A 142 -10.73 3.72 10.71
C TRP A 142 -10.62 5.22 10.97
N ASN A 143 -11.74 5.84 11.37
CA ASN A 143 -11.73 7.20 11.90
C ASN A 143 -11.08 7.33 13.28
N SER A 144 -11.03 6.24 14.05
CA SER A 144 -10.47 6.22 15.41
C SER A 144 -9.83 4.86 15.72
N PRO A 145 -8.63 4.81 16.33
CA PRO A 145 -7.96 3.55 16.67
C PRO A 145 -8.63 2.72 17.76
N THR A 146 -9.48 3.32 18.61
CA THR A 146 -9.98 2.69 19.85
C THR A 146 -11.48 2.41 19.84
N ALA A 147 -12.25 3.15 19.05
CA ALA A 147 -13.69 2.97 18.90
C ALA A 147 -14.13 3.39 17.49
N PRO A 148 -13.78 2.60 16.47
CA PRO A 148 -14.07 2.96 15.09
C PRO A 148 -15.58 2.88 14.84
N THR A 149 -16.14 3.99 14.37
CA THR A 149 -17.58 4.12 14.08
C THR A 149 -17.85 4.31 12.58
N SER A 150 -16.83 4.76 11.85
CA SER A 150 -16.87 4.92 10.41
C SER A 150 -15.56 4.42 9.78
N VAL A 151 -15.67 3.96 8.55
CA VAL A 151 -14.56 3.48 7.74
C VAL A 151 -14.48 4.33 6.48
N SER A 152 -13.28 4.73 6.09
CA SER A 152 -13.01 5.46 4.85
C SER A 152 -11.99 4.73 4.01
N ASN A 153 -12.18 4.75 2.69
CA ASN A 153 -11.21 4.22 1.74
C ASN A 153 -10.02 5.18 1.55
N GLU A 154 -9.04 4.74 0.75
CA GLU A 154 -7.80 5.49 0.47
C GLU A 154 -8.05 6.86 -0.19
N TRP A 155 -9.21 7.05 -0.82
CA TRP A 155 -9.60 8.30 -1.49
C TRP A 155 -10.43 9.23 -0.61
N GLY A 156 -10.58 8.91 0.69
CA GLY A 156 -11.39 9.68 1.63
C GLY A 156 -12.90 9.50 1.45
N GLY A 157 -13.33 8.56 0.61
CA GLY A 157 -14.71 8.18 0.45
C GLY A 157 -15.20 7.32 1.61
N ALA A 158 -16.44 7.53 2.04
CA ALA A 158 -17.07 6.71 3.07
C ALA A 158 -17.26 5.26 2.57
N VAL A 159 -16.95 4.31 3.44
CA VAL A 159 -17.26 2.89 3.29
C VAL A 159 -18.37 2.55 4.27
N THR A 160 -19.52 2.15 3.74
CA THR A 160 -20.69 1.79 4.56
C THR A 160 -21.08 0.35 4.36
N VAL A 161 -21.26 -0.37 5.47
CA VAL A 161 -21.77 -1.73 5.49
C VAL A 161 -23.18 -1.72 6.06
N GLY A 162 -24.10 -2.39 5.37
CA GLY A 162 -25.46 -2.53 5.84
C GLY A 162 -26.04 -3.92 5.55
N PRO A 163 -26.97 -4.39 6.39
CA PRO A 163 -27.78 -5.56 6.08
C PRO A 163 -28.67 -5.31 4.86
N SER A 164 -29.10 -6.38 4.22
CA SER A 164 -29.98 -6.34 3.06
C SER A 164 -30.91 -7.56 3.03
N THR A 165 -32.17 -7.34 2.67
CA THR A 165 -33.19 -8.40 2.55
C THR A 165 -33.27 -9.03 1.18
N ALA A 166 -32.70 -8.38 0.17
CA ALA A 166 -32.74 -8.85 -1.21
C ALA A 166 -31.46 -8.40 -1.90
N ALA A 167 -30.97 -9.19 -2.85
CA ALA A 167 -29.80 -8.84 -3.62
C ALA A 167 -29.95 -7.42 -4.23
N GLY A 168 -29.05 -6.52 -3.84
CA GLY A 168 -29.05 -5.13 -4.28
C GLY A 168 -29.91 -4.15 -3.50
N ALA A 169 -30.71 -4.59 -2.53
CA ALA A 169 -31.41 -3.68 -1.63
C ALA A 169 -30.41 -3.07 -0.64
N THR A 170 -30.52 -1.77 -0.38
CA THR A 170 -29.70 -1.05 0.61
C THR A 170 -30.43 -0.85 1.95
N SER A 171 -31.54 -1.56 2.13
CA SER A 171 -32.39 -1.51 3.31
C SER A 171 -32.70 -2.93 3.79
N ALA A 172 -32.84 -3.10 5.10
CA ALA A 172 -33.14 -4.39 5.70
C ALA A 172 -34.39 -4.34 6.55
N THR A 173 -35.16 -5.43 6.45
CA THR A 173 -36.09 -5.91 7.48
C THR A 173 -35.51 -7.23 8.02
N THR A 174 -35.80 -7.61 9.27
CA THR A 174 -35.24 -8.84 9.86
C THR A 174 -36.06 -10.07 9.43
N PRO A 175 -35.43 -11.21 9.02
CA PRO A 175 -33.99 -11.47 8.90
C PRO A 175 -33.36 -10.95 7.60
N ALA A 176 -32.08 -10.55 7.64
CA ALA A 176 -31.36 -10.03 6.48
C ALA A 176 -30.36 -11.07 5.96
N THR A 177 -30.68 -11.71 4.84
CA THR A 177 -29.88 -12.81 4.26
C THR A 177 -28.72 -12.33 3.39
N TYR A 178 -28.64 -11.03 3.13
CA TYR A 178 -27.59 -10.41 2.34
C TYR A 178 -26.93 -9.28 3.14
N PHE A 179 -25.73 -8.92 2.75
CA PHE A 179 -25.09 -7.69 3.20
C PHE A 179 -24.59 -6.89 2.00
N THR A 180 -24.59 -5.57 2.16
CA THR A 180 -24.12 -4.62 1.17
C THR A 180 -22.92 -3.86 1.70
N VAL A 181 -21.97 -3.62 0.80
CA VAL A 181 -20.83 -2.74 1.05
C VAL A 181 -20.85 -1.66 -0.01
N THR A 182 -20.90 -0.41 0.43
CA THR A 182 -20.90 0.75 -0.47
C THR A 182 -19.63 1.54 -0.28
N TYR A 183 -18.93 1.79 -1.38
CA TYR A 183 -17.71 2.59 -1.46
C TYR A 183 -18.02 3.88 -2.18
N ALA A 184 -17.83 5.02 -1.53
CA ALA A 184 -17.94 6.32 -2.17
C ALA A 184 -16.58 6.78 -2.73
N ALA A 185 -16.60 7.76 -3.64
CA ALA A 185 -15.41 8.47 -4.12
C ALA A 185 -14.30 7.62 -4.75
N VAL A 186 -14.66 6.54 -5.43
CA VAL A 186 -13.69 5.72 -6.18
C VAL A 186 -13.28 6.45 -7.47
N PRO A 187 -11.99 6.74 -7.71
CA PRO A 187 -11.56 7.39 -8.94
C PRO A 187 -11.83 6.53 -10.18
N TYR A 188 -12.05 7.19 -11.32
CA TYR A 188 -12.32 6.52 -12.59
C TYR A 188 -11.27 5.47 -12.98
N ASP A 189 -9.99 5.84 -12.90
CA ASP A 189 -8.87 4.97 -13.27
C ASP A 189 -8.76 3.70 -12.39
N VAL A 190 -9.32 3.77 -11.17
CA VAL A 190 -9.40 2.66 -10.22
C VAL A 190 -10.64 1.82 -10.49
N CYS A 191 -11.80 2.45 -10.72
CA CYS A 191 -13.08 1.78 -10.98
C CYS A 191 -12.94 0.68 -12.04
N GLN A 192 -12.31 0.99 -13.18
CA GLN A 192 -12.15 0.04 -14.28
C GLN A 192 -11.22 -1.13 -13.95
N LYS A 193 -10.23 -0.93 -13.08
CA LYS A 193 -9.25 -1.95 -12.71
C LYS A 193 -9.73 -2.82 -11.55
N LEU A 194 -10.53 -2.26 -10.66
CA LEU A 194 -11.04 -2.91 -9.46
C LEU A 194 -12.19 -3.89 -9.79
N LEU A 195 -13.04 -3.55 -10.75
CA LEU A 195 -14.26 -4.32 -11.03
C LEU A 195 -14.05 -5.81 -11.37
N PRO A 196 -13.10 -6.20 -12.24
CA PRO A 196 -12.90 -7.61 -12.57
C PRO A 196 -12.65 -8.50 -11.36
N ASP A 197 -11.88 -8.01 -10.37
CA ASP A 197 -11.58 -8.75 -9.14
C ASP A 197 -12.79 -8.79 -8.20
N LEU A 198 -13.58 -7.73 -8.15
CA LEU A 198 -14.81 -7.70 -7.35
C LEU A 198 -15.87 -8.65 -7.93
N ILE A 199 -15.99 -8.72 -9.25
CA ILE A 199 -16.90 -9.62 -9.96
C ILE A 199 -16.62 -11.09 -9.67
N ALA A 200 -15.34 -11.46 -9.48
CA ALA A 200 -14.97 -12.84 -9.17
C ALA A 200 -15.42 -13.27 -7.75
N ASN A 201 -15.50 -12.34 -6.82
CA ASN A 201 -15.71 -12.63 -5.40
C ASN A 201 -17.13 -12.29 -4.93
N TRP A 202 -17.77 -11.28 -5.52
CA TRP A 202 -19.07 -10.77 -5.11
C TRP A 202 -20.20 -11.25 -6.01
N GLY A 203 -21.33 -11.60 -5.38
CA GLY A 203 -22.52 -12.07 -6.11
C GLY A 203 -23.17 -10.98 -6.95
N ARG A 204 -23.13 -9.72 -6.49
CA ARG A 204 -23.66 -8.58 -7.23
C ARG A 204 -22.74 -7.38 -7.10
N VAL A 205 -22.52 -6.71 -8.22
CA VAL A 205 -21.65 -5.54 -8.33
C VAL A 205 -22.37 -4.46 -9.13
N ALA A 206 -22.54 -3.29 -8.53
CA ALA A 206 -23.16 -2.12 -9.15
C ALA A 206 -22.24 -0.91 -9.04
N VAL A 207 -22.30 -0.07 -10.08
CA VAL A 207 -21.54 1.16 -10.24
C VAL A 207 -22.55 2.29 -10.38
N GLY A 208 -22.69 3.10 -9.33
CA GLY A 208 -23.80 4.02 -9.17
C GLY A 208 -25.14 3.27 -9.23
N THR A 209 -25.95 3.60 -10.24
CA THR A 209 -27.24 2.94 -10.50
C THR A 209 -27.14 1.77 -11.47
N THR A 210 -25.99 1.56 -12.11
CA THR A 210 -25.81 0.55 -13.15
C THR A 210 -25.36 -0.76 -12.52
N VAL A 211 -26.12 -1.84 -12.72
CA VAL A 211 -25.73 -3.19 -12.29
C VAL A 211 -24.85 -3.79 -13.38
N VAL A 212 -23.61 -4.10 -13.03
CA VAL A 212 -22.62 -4.69 -13.95
C VAL A 212 -22.69 -6.21 -13.90
N GLN A 213 -22.99 -6.77 -12.73
CA GLN A 213 -23.17 -8.19 -12.52
C GLN A 213 -24.18 -8.43 -11.41
N ASP A 214 -24.99 -9.46 -11.58
CA ASP A 214 -25.86 -10.00 -10.56
C ASP A 214 -26.05 -11.51 -10.77
N THR A 215 -25.48 -12.33 -9.89
CA THR A 215 -25.60 -13.79 -9.90
C THR A 215 -26.44 -14.31 -8.74
N ILE A 216 -26.95 -13.41 -7.89
CA ILE A 216 -27.62 -13.75 -6.63
C ILE A 216 -29.07 -13.25 -6.54
N SER A 217 -29.48 -12.32 -7.41
CA SER A 217 -30.88 -11.90 -7.57
C SER A 217 -31.70 -12.90 -8.39
N ALA A 218 -33.03 -12.75 -8.32
CA ALA A 218 -33.96 -13.45 -9.20
C ALA A 218 -33.77 -13.09 -10.69
N THR A 219 -33.38 -11.84 -10.98
CA THR A 219 -32.99 -11.40 -12.33
C THR A 219 -31.47 -11.37 -12.41
N THR A 220 -30.89 -12.39 -13.03
CA THR A 220 -29.44 -12.49 -13.17
C THR A 220 -28.94 -11.60 -14.31
N THR A 221 -27.83 -10.92 -14.08
CA THR A 221 -27.10 -10.11 -15.06
C THR A 221 -25.69 -10.66 -15.12
N GLN A 222 -25.28 -11.17 -16.29
CA GLN A 222 -23.91 -11.62 -16.50
C GLN A 222 -22.98 -10.43 -16.65
N TYR A 223 -21.70 -10.64 -16.36
CA TYR A 223 -20.67 -9.61 -16.52
C TYR A 223 -20.69 -8.99 -17.93
N ASP A 224 -20.91 -7.69 -18.00
CA ASP A 224 -20.84 -6.90 -19.24
C ASP A 224 -19.70 -5.87 -19.17
N PRO A 225 -18.57 -6.09 -19.88
CA PRO A 225 -17.46 -5.14 -19.89
C PRO A 225 -17.82 -3.80 -20.54
N SER A 226 -18.83 -3.74 -21.39
CA SER A 226 -19.30 -2.49 -22.01
C SER A 226 -20.14 -1.65 -21.03
N ALA A 227 -20.92 -2.31 -20.17
CA ALA A 227 -21.61 -1.68 -19.05
C ALA A 227 -20.61 -1.11 -18.04
N VAL A 228 -19.50 -1.81 -17.76
CA VAL A 228 -18.39 -1.29 -16.92
C VAL A 228 -17.80 -0.02 -17.50
N ALA A 229 -17.43 -0.05 -18.79
CA ALA A 229 -16.83 1.09 -19.45
C ALA A 229 -17.75 2.31 -19.41
N THR A 230 -19.05 2.11 -19.58
CA THR A 230 -20.07 3.18 -19.53
C THR A 230 -20.34 3.67 -18.11
N ALA A 231 -20.42 2.75 -17.15
CA ALA A 231 -20.77 3.09 -15.77
C ALA A 231 -19.61 3.74 -15.00
N CYS A 232 -18.36 3.31 -15.24
CA CYS A 232 -17.20 4.05 -14.76
C CYS A 232 -16.99 5.32 -15.61
N GLY A 233 -17.20 5.25 -16.94
CA GLY A 233 -16.84 6.31 -17.90
C GLY A 233 -17.86 7.44 -18.10
N SER A 234 -19.02 7.39 -17.45
CA SER A 234 -19.97 8.49 -17.46
C SER A 234 -19.37 9.68 -16.70
N SER A 235 -18.88 10.64 -17.48
CA SER A 235 -18.22 11.90 -17.11
C SER A 235 -19.02 12.83 -16.18
N ALA A 236 -20.19 12.42 -15.69
CA ALA A 236 -20.96 13.11 -14.65
C ALA A 236 -20.37 12.94 -13.23
N GLN A 237 -19.39 12.04 -13.04
CA GLN A 237 -18.66 11.85 -11.77
C GLN A 237 -17.29 12.54 -11.72
N ALA A 238 -16.89 13.22 -12.81
CA ALA A 238 -15.60 13.88 -12.96
C ALA A 238 -15.48 15.24 -12.25
N SER A 239 -16.49 15.71 -11.50
CA SER A 239 -16.53 17.10 -11.03
C SER A 239 -16.42 17.32 -9.52
N ALA A 240 -16.50 16.32 -8.63
CA ALA A 240 -16.34 16.59 -7.19
C ALA A 240 -16.08 15.40 -6.22
N GLY A 241 -16.15 14.12 -6.62
CA GLY A 241 -16.11 13.08 -5.59
C GLY A 241 -16.26 11.63 -6.02
N GLY A 242 -15.73 11.25 -7.19
CA GLY A 242 -15.60 9.85 -7.64
C GLY A 242 -16.90 9.07 -7.84
N VAL A 243 -16.74 7.78 -8.11
CA VAL A 243 -17.81 6.80 -8.38
C VAL A 243 -18.23 6.11 -7.09
N THR A 244 -19.52 5.82 -6.95
CA THR A 244 -20.02 4.94 -5.89
C THR A 244 -20.08 3.50 -6.37
N LEU A 245 -19.43 2.57 -5.68
CA LEU A 245 -19.55 1.13 -5.92
C LEU A 245 -20.44 0.51 -4.84
N THR A 246 -21.36 -0.36 -5.23
CA THR A 246 -22.19 -1.13 -4.31
C THR A 246 -22.03 -2.60 -4.60
N LEU A 247 -21.55 -3.33 -3.59
CA LEU A 247 -21.27 -4.75 -3.63
C LEU A 247 -22.26 -5.48 -2.75
N THR A 248 -22.79 -6.62 -3.19
CA THR A 248 -23.72 -7.44 -2.40
C THR A 248 -23.30 -8.89 -2.41
N SER A 249 -23.40 -9.52 -1.24
CA SER A 249 -23.10 -10.94 -1.03
C SER A 249 -24.09 -11.54 -0.02
N ASN A 250 -24.18 -12.87 -0.01
CA ASN A 250 -24.91 -13.68 0.97
C ASN A 250 -23.96 -14.62 1.73
#